data_AF-A0A183JJF7-F1
#
_entry.id   AF-A0A183JJF7-F1
#
_cell.length_a   1.000
_cell.length_b   1.000
_cell.length_c   1.000
_cell.angle_alpha   90.00
_cell.angle_beta   90.00
_cell.angle_gamma   90.00
#
_symmetry.space_group_name_H-M   'P 1'
#
loop_
_entity.id
_entity.type
_entity.pdbx_description
1 polymer ?
#
loop_
_entity_poly.entity_id
_entity_poly.type
_entity_poly.pdbx_seq_one_letter_code
_entity_poly.pdbx_strand_id
1 'polypeptide(L)'
;MQNECILLDRLQLTASPQDSQVLLFNIFKNGSSDILTEGTTLTRLMHRAQGRAEFHMVMSLLVVLKKFFQISDDLVSVLQGVDNVLIDFNQLVLRLLSQSKITLETYVQFLQQVTEKSSSNSNIVPEDGTIHELTTNALMYLENLLEFADIIGTTLSFTEAGPQATTNTLKYLTTIGQNHALLENKFGNYLCKDSFLFLYDKYFFSLLLTIETSLFIKRCLLSFEGK
;
A
#
# COMPACT_ATOMS: atom_id res chain seq x y z
N MET A 1 -1.46 23.54 7.51
CA MET A 1 -0.04 23.86 7.23
C MET A 1 0.11 24.98 6.20
N GLN A 2 -0.46 24.90 4.98
CA GLN A 2 -0.35 25.97 3.98
C GLN A 2 -0.92 27.33 4.44
N ASN A 3 -2.06 27.33 5.14
CA ASN A 3 -2.61 28.55 5.75
C ASN A 3 -1.66 29.18 6.78
N GLU A 4 -0.92 28.37 7.54
CA GLU A 4 0.06 28.87 8.52
C GLU A 4 1.23 29.57 7.83
N CYS A 5 1.71 29.03 6.69
CA CYS A 5 2.70 29.71 5.86
C CYS A 5 2.19 31.08 5.39
N ILE A 6 0.97 31.13 4.86
CA ILE A 6 0.35 32.37 4.36
C ILE A 6 0.15 33.38 5.49
N LEU A 7 -0.28 32.92 6.67
CA LEU A 7 -0.50 33.78 7.83
C LEU A 7 0.81 34.36 8.35
N LEU A 8 1.87 33.57 8.47
CA LEU A 8 3.17 34.05 8.93
C LEU A 8 3.79 35.06 7.96
N ASP A 9 3.67 34.82 6.65
CA ASP A 9 4.12 35.76 5.62
C ASP A 9 3.37 37.10 5.71
N ARG A 10 2.04 37.04 5.87
CA ARG A 10 1.20 38.24 5.99
C ARG A 10 1.41 39.02 7.28
N LEU A 11 1.63 38.33 8.39
CA LEU A 11 1.73 38.98 9.71
C LEU A 11 3.11 39.58 9.97
N GLN A 12 4.13 39.29 9.13
CA GLN A 12 5.51 39.79 9.26
C GLN A 12 6.05 39.72 10.70
N LEU A 13 5.65 38.67 11.45
CA LEU A 13 5.89 38.55 12.90
C LEU A 13 7.36 38.38 13.28
N THR A 14 8.24 38.22 12.28
CA THR A 14 9.63 37.84 12.45
C THR A 14 10.51 38.85 11.74
N ALA A 15 11.49 39.39 12.48
CA ALA A 15 12.46 40.35 11.95
C ALA A 15 13.46 39.71 10.98
N SER A 16 13.65 38.38 11.04
CA SER A 16 14.55 37.62 10.18
C SER A 16 13.88 36.36 9.58
N PRO A 17 14.33 35.89 8.40
CA PRO A 17 13.86 34.64 7.80
C PRO A 17 14.12 33.39 8.67
N GLN A 18 15.14 33.44 9.54
CA GLN A 18 15.49 32.33 10.44
C GLN A 18 14.45 32.18 11.55
N ASP A 19 13.97 33.29 12.11
CA ASP A 19 12.94 33.26 13.16
C ASP A 19 11.62 32.71 12.61
N SER A 20 11.29 32.98 11.34
CA SER A 20 10.11 32.41 10.67
C SER A 20 10.21 30.89 10.54
N GLN A 21 11.39 30.36 10.22
CA GLN A 21 11.60 28.92 10.11
C GLN A 21 11.46 28.21 11.46
N VAL A 22 11.94 28.82 12.55
CA VAL A 22 11.80 28.26 13.90
C VAL A 22 10.33 28.22 14.34
N LEU A 23 9.56 29.27 14.04
CA LEU A 23 8.12 29.29 14.33
C LEU A 23 7.36 28.25 13.50
N LEU A 24 7.62 28.17 12.20
CA LEU A 24 7.04 27.15 11.31
C LEU A 24 7.36 25.74 11.81
N PHE A 25 8.60 25.48 12.21
CA PHE A 25 9.00 24.20 12.78
C PHE A 25 8.16 23.84 14.01
N ASN A 26 7.99 24.75 14.96
CA ASN A 26 7.22 24.48 16.17
C ASN A 26 5.73 24.23 15.86
N ILE A 27 5.14 25.03 14.98
CA ILE A 27 3.73 24.87 14.56
C ILE A 27 3.55 23.53 13.85
N PHE A 28 4.41 23.20 12.89
CA PHE A 28 4.30 21.96 12.11
C PHE A 28 4.62 20.74 12.94
N LYS A 29 5.61 20.79 13.82
CA LYS A 29 5.94 19.68 14.72
C LYS A 29 4.74 19.33 15.61
N ASN A 30 4.11 20.33 16.21
CA ASN A 30 2.93 20.12 17.06
C ASN A 30 1.71 19.69 16.25
N GLY A 31 1.49 20.28 15.07
CA GLY A 31 0.36 19.90 14.20
C GLY A 31 0.50 18.52 13.56
N SER A 32 1.73 18.01 13.45
CA SER A 32 2.02 16.71 12.81
C SER A 32 2.17 15.57 13.81
N SER A 33 2.32 15.85 15.12
CA SER A 33 2.61 14.81 16.13
C SER A 33 1.55 13.72 16.16
N ASP A 34 0.28 14.09 16.06
CA ASP A 34 -0.84 13.15 16.16
C ASP A 34 -0.90 12.26 14.92
N ILE A 35 -0.68 12.83 13.72
CA ILE A 35 -0.64 12.09 12.46
C ILE A 35 0.52 11.08 12.47
N LEU A 36 1.70 11.53 12.91
CA LEU A 36 2.88 10.68 13.01
C LEU A 36 2.66 9.53 14.00
N THR A 37 2.06 9.83 15.16
CA THR A 37 1.77 8.84 16.21
C THR A 37 0.70 7.84 15.75
N GLU A 38 -0.38 8.31 15.15
CA GLU A 38 -1.47 7.45 14.68
C GLU A 38 -0.99 6.54 13.55
N GLY A 39 -0.20 7.07 12.61
CA GLY A 39 0.39 6.27 11.54
C GLY A 39 1.32 5.16 12.05
N THR A 40 2.10 5.43 13.11
CA THR A 40 2.88 4.36 13.77
C THR A 40 2.02 3.33 14.48
N THR A 41 0.93 3.76 15.12
CA THR A 41 -0.04 2.87 15.77
C THR A 41 -0.69 1.96 14.74
N LEU A 42 -1.08 2.49 13.59
CA LEU A 42 -1.67 1.74 12.49
C LEU A 42 -0.74 0.64 11.97
N THR A 43 0.55 0.96 11.79
CA THR A 43 1.56 -0.03 11.38
C THR A 43 1.66 -1.19 12.38
N ARG A 44 1.65 -0.87 13.69
CA ARG A 44 1.68 -1.87 14.76
C ARG A 44 0.40 -2.71 14.81
N LEU A 45 -0.77 -2.10 14.58
CA LEU A 45 -2.04 -2.83 14.48
C LEU A 45 -2.03 -3.79 13.30
N MET A 46 -1.50 -3.37 12.14
CA MET A 46 -1.35 -4.25 10.99
C MET A 46 -0.44 -5.43 11.30
N HIS A 47 0.72 -5.21 11.92
CA HIS A 47 1.61 -6.30 12.31
C HIS A 47 0.91 -7.34 13.21
N ARG A 48 0.05 -6.89 14.14
CA ARG A 48 -0.75 -7.78 15.01
C ARG A 48 -1.85 -8.52 14.23
N ALA A 49 -2.53 -7.84 13.33
CA ALA A 49 -3.55 -8.44 12.47
C ALA A 49 -2.95 -9.49 11.51
N GLN A 50 -1.77 -9.23 10.96
CA GLN A 50 -1.01 -10.19 10.16
C GLN A 50 -0.72 -11.49 10.95
N GLY A 51 -0.29 -11.38 12.21
CA GLY A 51 -0.06 -12.54 13.08
C GLY A 51 -1.32 -13.37 13.37
N ARG A 52 -2.51 -12.79 13.19
CA ARG A 52 -3.82 -13.45 13.32
C ARG A 52 -4.42 -13.88 11.98
N ALA A 53 -3.67 -13.75 10.88
CA ALA A 53 -4.13 -13.97 9.50
C ALA A 53 -5.31 -13.06 9.07
N GLU A 54 -5.47 -11.89 9.71
CA GLU A 54 -6.48 -10.87 9.35
C GLU A 54 -5.96 -9.93 8.24
N PHE A 55 -5.61 -10.49 7.08
CA PHE A 55 -4.94 -9.75 6.01
C PHE A 55 -5.78 -8.62 5.39
N HIS A 56 -7.11 -8.69 5.47
CA HIS A 56 -8.01 -7.62 5.01
C HIS A 56 -7.75 -6.26 5.66
N MET A 57 -7.13 -6.24 6.85
CA MET A 57 -6.75 -4.99 7.53
C MET A 57 -5.72 -4.16 6.76
N VAL A 58 -5.02 -4.75 5.77
CA VAL A 58 -4.08 -4.02 4.91
C VAL A 58 -4.75 -2.87 4.16
N MET A 59 -6.06 -2.97 3.89
CA MET A 59 -6.84 -1.91 3.24
C MET A 59 -6.74 -0.58 4.00
N SER A 60 -6.69 -0.63 5.33
CA SER A 60 -6.52 0.57 6.16
C SER A 60 -5.17 1.25 5.92
N LEU A 61 -4.09 0.48 5.71
CA LEU A 61 -2.80 1.04 5.30
C LEU A 61 -2.87 1.62 3.89
N LEU A 62 -3.51 0.91 2.95
CA LEU A 62 -3.63 1.32 1.56
C LEU A 62 -4.44 2.63 1.40
N VAL A 63 -5.50 2.82 2.19
CA VAL A 63 -6.27 4.09 2.23
C VAL A 63 -5.39 5.26 2.68
N VAL A 64 -4.60 5.07 3.74
CA VAL A 64 -3.69 6.10 4.24
C VAL A 64 -2.57 6.40 3.22
N LEU A 65 -1.99 5.36 2.62
CA LEU A 65 -0.99 5.51 1.55
C LEU A 65 -1.56 6.23 0.33
N LYS A 66 -2.79 5.90 -0.09
CA LYS A 66 -3.52 6.61 -1.16
C LYS A 66 -3.62 8.10 -0.86
N LYS A 67 -3.90 8.46 0.41
CA LYS A 67 -3.95 9.87 0.81
C LYS A 67 -2.59 10.54 0.74
N PHE A 68 -1.52 9.89 1.21
CA PHE A 68 -0.15 10.41 1.08
C PHE A 68 0.25 10.61 -0.38
N PHE A 69 -0.16 9.70 -1.27
CA PHE A 69 0.05 9.81 -2.71
C PHE A 69 -0.59 11.06 -3.31
N GLN A 70 -1.82 11.37 -2.89
CA GLN A 70 -2.57 12.52 -3.40
C GLN A 70 -2.01 13.86 -2.94
N ILE A 71 -1.32 13.90 -1.79
CA ILE A 71 -0.86 15.14 -1.16
C ILE A 71 0.67 15.24 -1.11
N SER A 72 1.42 14.31 -1.71
CA SER A 72 2.88 14.25 -1.55
C SER A 72 3.58 15.51 -2.03
N ASP A 73 3.16 16.06 -3.17
CA ASP A 73 3.73 17.29 -3.74
C ASP A 73 3.46 18.51 -2.87
N ASP A 74 2.20 18.69 -2.45
CA ASP A 74 1.82 19.77 -1.55
C ASP A 74 2.56 19.65 -0.21
N LEU A 75 2.69 18.44 0.33
CA LEU A 75 3.37 18.18 1.59
C LEU A 75 4.86 18.50 1.50
N VAL A 76 5.54 18.08 0.43
CA VAL A 76 6.95 18.40 0.19
C VAL A 76 7.15 19.91 0.01
N SER A 77 6.25 20.58 -0.72
CA SER A 77 6.32 22.03 -0.93
C SER A 77 6.10 22.81 0.36
N VAL A 78 5.13 22.42 1.19
CA VAL A 78 4.78 23.13 2.43
C VAL A 78 5.82 22.92 3.53
N LEU A 79 6.46 21.74 3.57
CA LEU A 79 7.50 21.42 4.56
C LEU A 79 8.90 21.87 4.14
N GLN A 80 9.04 22.56 3.00
CA GLN A 80 10.33 23.08 2.54
C GLN A 80 10.91 24.06 3.59
N GLY A 81 12.13 23.78 4.06
CA GLY A 81 12.77 24.56 5.12
C GLY A 81 12.46 24.08 6.55
N VAL A 82 11.69 22.99 6.70
CA VAL A 82 11.41 22.32 7.97
C VAL A 82 11.80 20.84 7.89
N ASP A 83 13.08 20.60 7.62
CA ASP A 83 13.61 19.28 7.20
C ASP A 83 13.31 18.16 8.20
N ASN A 84 13.33 18.43 9.50
CA ASN A 84 13.05 17.42 10.52
C ASN A 84 11.62 16.84 10.41
N VAL A 85 10.62 17.71 10.21
CA VAL A 85 9.22 17.27 10.07
C VAL A 85 9.05 16.52 8.76
N LEU A 86 9.70 16.98 7.68
CA LEU A 86 9.72 16.27 6.41
C LEU A 86 10.34 14.87 6.53
N ILE A 87 11.45 14.74 7.26
CA ILE A 87 12.09 13.45 7.55
C ILE A 87 11.12 12.52 8.29
N ASP A 88 10.42 13.01 9.32
CA ASP A 88 9.46 12.22 10.09
C ASP A 88 8.32 11.69 9.20
N PHE A 89 7.79 12.51 8.29
CA PHE A 89 6.79 12.07 7.31
C PHE A 89 7.35 11.05 6.32
N ASN A 90 8.55 11.25 5.80
CA ASN A 90 9.19 10.27 4.91
C ASN A 90 9.39 8.92 5.60
N GLN A 91 9.77 8.92 6.88
CA GLN A 91 9.90 7.70 7.68
C GLN A 91 8.56 7.04 7.97
N LEU A 92 7.50 7.82 8.21
CA LEU A 92 6.16 7.27 8.35
C LEU A 92 5.71 6.58 7.05
N VAL A 93 5.79 7.26 5.91
CA VAL A 93 5.41 6.70 4.60
C VAL A 93 6.22 5.45 4.28
N LEU A 94 7.52 5.47 4.57
CA LEU A 94 8.38 4.30 4.38
C LEU A 94 7.88 3.09 5.20
N ARG A 95 7.54 3.29 6.47
CA ARG A 95 7.01 2.23 7.33
C ARG A 95 5.68 1.69 6.82
N LEU A 96 4.79 2.57 6.35
CA LEU A 96 3.51 2.17 5.77
C LEU A 96 3.70 1.34 4.49
N LEU A 97 4.59 1.75 3.58
CA LEU A 97 4.94 1.01 2.37
C LEU A 97 5.54 -0.36 2.72
N SER A 98 6.55 -0.39 3.59
CA SER A 98 7.25 -1.61 3.98
C SER A 98 6.30 -2.61 4.64
N GLN A 99 5.47 -2.16 5.60
CA GLN A 99 4.48 -3.03 6.25
C GLN A 99 3.42 -3.53 5.27
N SER A 100 2.93 -2.67 4.36
CA SER A 100 1.95 -3.09 3.34
C SER A 100 2.53 -4.16 2.42
N LYS A 101 3.77 -3.97 1.96
CA LYS A 101 4.49 -4.94 1.14
C LYS A 101 4.64 -6.29 1.85
N ILE A 102 5.16 -6.28 3.08
CA ILE A 102 5.32 -7.49 3.89
C ILE A 102 3.98 -8.20 4.06
N THR A 103 2.89 -7.47 4.36
CA THR A 103 1.57 -8.07 4.54
C THR A 103 1.03 -8.69 3.25
N LEU A 104 1.20 -8.03 2.10
CA LEU A 104 0.81 -8.56 0.78
C LEU A 104 1.59 -9.84 0.42
N GLU A 105 2.90 -9.86 0.67
CA GLU A 105 3.76 -11.03 0.44
C GLU A 105 3.45 -12.17 1.43
N THR A 106 3.15 -11.85 2.68
CA THR A 106 2.77 -12.85 3.70
C THR A 106 1.43 -13.49 3.36
N TYR A 107 0.48 -12.73 2.80
CA TYR A 107 -0.81 -13.27 2.35
C TYR A 107 -0.62 -14.35 1.26
N VAL A 108 0.27 -14.09 0.29
CA VAL A 108 0.64 -15.08 -0.74
C VAL A 108 1.19 -16.36 -0.11
N GLN A 109 2.13 -16.22 0.83
CA GLN A 109 2.70 -17.37 1.53
C GLN A 109 1.65 -18.13 2.34
N PHE A 110 0.69 -17.42 2.94
CA PHE A 110 -0.42 -18.03 3.64
C PHE A 110 -1.29 -18.88 2.70
N LEU A 111 -1.64 -18.35 1.51
CA LEU A 111 -2.39 -19.10 0.51
C LEU A 111 -1.64 -20.37 0.06
N GLN A 112 -0.32 -20.29 -0.14
CA GLN A 112 0.52 -21.44 -0.48
C GLN A 112 0.49 -22.52 0.60
N GLN A 113 0.73 -22.14 1.86
CA GLN A 113 0.75 -23.10 2.98
C GLN A 113 -0.59 -23.80 3.20
N VAL A 114 -1.71 -23.08 3.05
CA VAL A 114 -3.06 -23.68 3.19
C VAL A 114 -3.32 -24.67 2.05
N THR A 115 -2.81 -24.38 0.85
CA THR A 115 -2.99 -25.24 -0.33
C THR A 115 -2.12 -26.51 -0.27
N GLU A 116 -0.90 -26.41 0.25
CA GLU A 116 0.01 -27.55 0.47
C GLU A 116 -0.49 -28.49 1.58
N LYS A 117 -1.00 -27.94 2.69
CA LYS A 117 -1.60 -28.73 3.78
C LYS A 117 -2.88 -29.45 3.37
N SER A 118 -3.61 -28.89 2.41
CA SER A 118 -4.82 -29.52 1.90
C SER A 118 -4.50 -30.64 0.90
N SER A 119 -3.41 -30.58 0.12
CA SER A 119 -3.02 -31.68 -0.80
C SER A 119 -2.69 -33.02 -0.13
N SER A 120 -2.42 -33.06 1.17
CA SER A 120 -2.17 -34.31 1.91
C SER A 120 -3.45 -34.98 2.41
N ASN A 121 -4.60 -34.30 2.39
CA ASN A 121 -5.90 -34.84 2.79
C ASN A 121 -6.88 -34.75 1.61
N SER A 122 -7.40 -35.89 1.14
CA SER A 122 -8.25 -36.05 -0.05
C SER A 122 -9.62 -35.34 -0.05
N ASN A 123 -9.91 -34.47 0.93
CA ASN A 123 -11.21 -33.83 1.12
C ASN A 123 -11.10 -32.30 0.96
N ILE A 124 -10.80 -31.83 -0.26
CA ILE A 124 -10.59 -30.39 -0.51
C ILE A 124 -11.78 -29.75 -1.23
N VAL A 125 -12.53 -30.54 -2.00
CA VAL A 125 -13.81 -30.12 -2.55
C VAL A 125 -14.89 -30.63 -1.60
N PRO A 126 -15.78 -29.76 -1.10
CA PRO A 126 -16.98 -30.18 -0.41
C PRO A 126 -17.71 -31.29 -1.21
N GLU A 127 -18.23 -32.33 -0.55
CA GLU A 127 -18.89 -33.46 -1.22
C GLU A 127 -20.08 -33.02 -2.11
N ASP A 128 -20.63 -31.83 -1.86
CA ASP A 128 -21.72 -31.21 -2.61
C ASP A 128 -21.26 -30.38 -3.82
N GLY A 129 -19.94 -30.29 -4.09
CA GLY A 129 -19.37 -29.53 -5.20
C GLY A 129 -19.35 -28.02 -4.99
N THR A 130 -19.59 -27.54 -3.76
CA THR A 130 -19.62 -26.10 -3.45
C THR A 130 -18.21 -25.48 -3.43
N ILE A 131 -18.14 -24.19 -3.73
CA ILE A 131 -16.89 -23.42 -3.67
C ILE A 131 -16.40 -23.39 -2.21
N HIS A 132 -15.13 -23.76 -2.00
CA HIS A 132 -14.51 -23.69 -0.68
C HIS A 132 -14.45 -22.24 -0.17
N GLU A 133 -14.78 -22.01 1.10
CA GLU A 133 -14.88 -20.67 1.69
C GLU A 133 -13.62 -19.82 1.49
N LEU A 134 -12.43 -20.45 1.62
CA LEU A 134 -11.13 -19.83 1.33
C LEU A 134 -11.07 -19.18 -0.06
N THR A 135 -11.63 -19.83 -1.08
CA THR A 135 -11.64 -19.34 -2.46
C THR A 135 -12.50 -18.08 -2.56
N THR A 136 -13.70 -18.10 -1.99
CA THR A 136 -14.59 -16.93 -1.96
C THR A 136 -13.95 -15.77 -1.19
N ASN A 137 -13.36 -16.05 -0.02
CA ASN A 137 -12.67 -15.05 0.80
C ASN A 137 -11.45 -14.46 0.09
N ALA A 138 -10.67 -15.29 -0.63
CA ALA A 138 -9.54 -14.83 -1.42
C ALA A 138 -9.96 -13.98 -2.61
N LEU A 139 -11.02 -14.38 -3.33
CA LEU A 139 -11.56 -13.59 -4.43
C LEU A 139 -12.08 -12.23 -3.97
N MET A 140 -12.86 -12.18 -2.89
CA MET A 140 -13.32 -10.91 -2.31
C MET A 140 -12.16 -10.02 -1.89
N TYR A 141 -11.12 -10.61 -1.29
CA TYR A 141 -9.91 -9.86 -0.92
C TYR A 141 -9.21 -9.27 -2.15
N LEU A 142 -8.99 -10.07 -3.20
CA LEU A 142 -8.33 -9.63 -4.43
C LEU A 142 -9.16 -8.58 -5.18
N GLU A 143 -10.48 -8.71 -5.20
CA GLU A 143 -11.39 -7.71 -5.78
C GLU A 143 -11.28 -6.37 -5.05
N ASN A 144 -11.28 -6.39 -3.71
CA ASN A 144 -11.10 -5.18 -2.92
C ASN A 144 -9.72 -4.52 -3.16
N LEU A 145 -8.68 -5.30 -3.47
CA LEU A 145 -7.36 -4.74 -3.80
C LEU A 145 -7.34 -3.98 -5.14
N LEU A 146 -8.29 -4.25 -6.06
CA LEU A 146 -8.35 -3.56 -7.35
C LEU A 146 -8.54 -2.03 -7.19
N GLU A 147 -9.24 -1.58 -6.14
CA GLU A 147 -9.43 -0.15 -5.86
C GLU A 147 -8.11 0.58 -5.50
N PHE A 148 -7.07 -0.20 -5.18
CA PHE A 148 -5.77 0.26 -4.74
C PHE A 148 -4.64 -0.16 -5.70
N ALA A 149 -4.97 -0.54 -6.94
CA ALA A 149 -4.01 -1.05 -7.94
C ALA A 149 -2.74 -0.19 -8.06
N ASP A 150 -2.88 1.13 -8.22
CA ASP A 150 -1.73 2.07 -8.33
C ASP A 150 -0.88 2.11 -7.05
N ILE A 151 -1.54 2.07 -5.89
CA ILE A 151 -0.89 2.13 -4.57
C ILE A 151 -0.14 0.84 -4.28
N ILE A 152 -0.75 -0.30 -4.60
CA ILE A 152 -0.13 -1.61 -4.46
C ILE A 152 1.02 -1.75 -5.46
N GLY A 153 0.81 -1.37 -6.72
CA GLY A 153 1.87 -1.33 -7.73
C GLY A 153 3.06 -0.51 -7.27
N THR A 154 2.83 0.61 -6.58
CA THR A 154 3.90 1.45 -6.03
C THR A 154 4.59 0.75 -4.87
N THR A 155 3.80 0.21 -3.94
CA THR A 155 4.28 -0.55 -2.78
C THR A 155 5.18 -1.72 -3.19
N LEU A 156 4.82 -2.43 -4.26
CA LEU A 156 5.57 -3.57 -4.80
C LEU A 156 6.78 -3.14 -5.65
N SER A 157 6.72 -1.95 -6.27
CA SER A 157 7.85 -1.35 -6.98
C SER A 157 8.91 -0.82 -6.03
N PHE A 158 8.51 -0.49 -4.80
CA PHE A 158 9.39 0.04 -3.80
C PHE A 158 10.40 -1.03 -3.34
N THR A 159 11.67 -0.72 -3.53
CA THR A 159 12.80 -1.46 -2.98
C THR A 159 13.51 -0.57 -1.97
N GLU A 160 13.69 -1.03 -0.73
CA GLU A 160 14.45 -0.36 0.34
C GLU A 160 15.95 -0.17 0.00
N ALA A 161 16.36 -0.30 -1.25
CA ALA A 161 17.75 -0.31 -1.69
C ALA A 161 18.36 1.11 -1.71
N GLY A 162 18.83 1.55 -0.54
CA GLY A 162 19.87 2.59 -0.42
C GLY A 162 19.64 3.57 0.74
N PRO A 163 20.72 4.18 1.29
CA PRO A 163 20.65 5.15 2.38
C PRO A 163 19.85 6.43 2.07
N GLN A 164 19.42 6.63 0.82
CA GLN A 164 18.59 7.74 0.35
C GLN A 164 17.08 7.41 0.33
N ALA A 165 16.70 6.14 0.56
CA ALA A 165 15.30 5.70 0.52
C ALA A 165 14.44 6.37 1.60
N THR A 166 15.03 6.70 2.76
CA THR A 166 14.38 7.40 3.88
C THR A 166 14.28 8.91 3.68
N THR A 167 15.14 9.52 2.88
CA THR A 167 15.22 11.00 2.78
C THR A 167 14.24 11.58 1.76
N ASN A 168 13.76 10.76 0.81
CA ASN A 168 12.94 11.24 -0.30
C ASN A 168 11.75 10.33 -0.63
N THR A 169 11.24 9.55 0.34
CA THR A 169 10.08 8.65 0.15
C THR A 169 8.88 9.35 -0.48
N LEU A 170 8.52 10.55 -0.01
CA LEU A 170 7.41 11.33 -0.54
C LEU A 170 7.64 11.76 -1.99
N LYS A 171 8.87 12.17 -2.35
CA LYS A 171 9.22 12.50 -3.75
C LYS A 171 9.22 11.27 -4.65
N TYR A 172 9.59 10.11 -4.09
CA TYR A 172 9.47 8.83 -4.79
C TYR A 172 8.01 8.55 -5.14
N LEU A 173 7.05 8.76 -4.21
CA LEU A 173 5.61 8.58 -4.49
C LEU A 173 5.17 9.42 -5.70
N THR A 174 5.56 10.70 -5.74
CA THR A 174 5.26 11.57 -6.89
C THR A 174 5.84 11.02 -8.19
N THR A 175 7.12 10.63 -8.17
CA THR A 175 7.85 10.23 -9.38
C THR A 175 7.32 8.92 -9.95
N ILE A 176 7.09 7.93 -9.08
CA ILE A 176 6.61 6.60 -9.51
C ILE A 176 5.13 6.64 -9.90
N GLY A 177 4.34 7.54 -9.28
CA GLY A 177 2.93 7.73 -9.60
C GLY A 177 2.67 8.11 -11.06
N GLN A 178 3.64 8.72 -11.73
CA GLN A 178 3.54 9.08 -13.15
C GLN A 178 3.69 7.88 -14.09
N ASN A 179 4.20 6.74 -13.60
CA ASN A 179 4.50 5.55 -14.42
C ASN A 179 3.41 4.48 -14.27
N HIS A 180 2.18 4.81 -14.64
CA HIS A 180 1.02 3.91 -14.52
C HIS A 180 1.25 2.52 -15.14
N ALA A 181 1.91 2.44 -16.29
CA ALA A 181 2.19 1.14 -16.94
C ALA A 181 3.09 0.23 -16.08
N LEU A 182 4.09 0.79 -15.39
CA LEU A 182 4.93 0.02 -14.46
C LEU A 182 4.12 -0.45 -13.24
N LEU A 183 3.27 0.43 -12.70
CA LEU A 183 2.44 0.14 -11.53
C LEU A 183 1.41 -0.96 -11.83
N GLU A 184 0.71 -0.86 -12.95
CA GLU A 184 -0.22 -1.87 -13.45
C GLU A 184 0.49 -3.21 -13.66
N ASN A 185 1.69 -3.21 -14.25
CA ASN A 185 2.47 -4.43 -14.44
C ASN A 185 2.87 -5.05 -13.09
N LYS A 186 3.29 -4.24 -12.11
CA LYS A 186 3.70 -4.71 -10.78
C LYS A 186 2.53 -5.30 -10.00
N PHE A 187 1.39 -4.63 -10.01
CA PHE A 187 0.16 -5.15 -9.41
C PHE A 187 -0.36 -6.40 -10.15
N GLY A 188 -0.36 -6.38 -11.49
CA GLY A 188 -0.72 -7.52 -12.32
C GLY A 188 0.15 -8.75 -12.05
N ASN A 189 1.46 -8.57 -11.86
CA ASN A 189 2.36 -9.67 -11.47
C ASN A 189 1.99 -10.24 -10.09
N TYR A 190 1.64 -9.40 -9.11
CA TYR A 190 1.19 -9.85 -7.79
C TYR A 190 -0.12 -10.65 -7.85
N LEU A 191 -1.07 -10.20 -8.66
CA LEU A 191 -2.29 -10.97 -8.90
C LEU A 191 -1.96 -12.30 -9.59
N CYS A 192 -1.30 -12.27 -10.75
CA CYS A 192 -1.11 -13.46 -11.58
C CYS A 192 -0.12 -14.47 -11.01
N LYS A 193 1.06 -14.03 -10.57
CA LYS A 193 2.18 -14.91 -10.22
C LYS A 193 2.08 -15.46 -8.81
N ASP A 194 1.50 -14.67 -7.91
CA ASP A 194 1.56 -14.93 -6.48
C ASP A 194 0.21 -15.34 -5.89
N SER A 195 -0.91 -14.87 -6.45
CA SER A 195 -2.25 -15.12 -5.88
C SER A 195 -3.14 -16.04 -6.73
N PHE A 196 -3.21 -15.82 -8.05
CA PHE A 196 -4.14 -16.50 -8.95
C PHE A 196 -3.68 -17.89 -9.41
N LEU A 197 -2.38 -18.09 -9.67
CA LEU A 197 -1.84 -19.38 -10.10
C LEU A 197 -2.18 -20.52 -9.11
N PHE A 198 -2.27 -20.19 -7.82
CA PHE A 198 -2.59 -21.14 -6.75
C PHE A 198 -4.08 -21.43 -6.61
N LEU A 199 -4.95 -20.45 -6.90
CA LEU A 199 -6.40 -20.65 -6.92
C LEU A 199 -6.86 -21.38 -8.18
N TYR A 200 -6.17 -21.19 -9.31
CA TYR A 200 -6.50 -21.78 -10.60
C TYR A 200 -6.42 -23.31 -10.60
N ASP A 201 -5.38 -23.89 -9.98
CA ASP A 201 -5.14 -25.34 -10.01
C ASP A 201 -6.17 -26.15 -9.19
N LYS A 202 -6.87 -25.53 -8.23
CA LYS A 202 -7.87 -26.21 -7.38
C LYS A 202 -9.31 -25.67 -7.47
N TYR A 203 -9.51 -24.46 -7.97
CA TYR A 203 -10.82 -23.77 -7.94
C TYR A 203 -11.22 -23.11 -9.28
N PHE A 204 -10.71 -23.65 -10.39
CA PHE A 204 -10.87 -23.19 -11.78
C PHE A 204 -12.25 -22.61 -12.12
N PHE A 205 -13.36 -23.28 -11.76
CA PHE A 205 -14.72 -22.84 -12.10
C PHE A 205 -15.15 -21.53 -11.44
N SER A 206 -14.77 -21.29 -10.19
CA SER A 206 -15.13 -20.06 -9.47
C SER A 206 -14.28 -18.88 -9.94
N LEU A 207 -13.05 -19.15 -10.36
CA LEU A 207 -12.12 -18.16 -10.89
C LEU A 207 -12.59 -17.62 -12.25
N LEU A 208 -13.09 -18.51 -13.12
CA LEU A 208 -13.55 -18.18 -14.46
C LEU A 208 -14.69 -17.13 -14.44
N LEU A 209 -15.62 -17.25 -13.50
CA LEU A 209 -16.77 -16.34 -13.37
C LEU A 209 -16.34 -14.92 -12.98
N THR A 210 -15.35 -14.78 -12.09
CA THR A 210 -14.82 -13.47 -11.67
C THR A 210 -13.87 -12.85 -12.72
N ILE A 211 -13.15 -13.67 -13.48
CA ILE A 211 -12.32 -13.20 -14.61
C ILE A 211 -13.20 -12.59 -15.71
N GLU A 212 -14.40 -13.13 -15.94
CA GLU A 212 -15.32 -12.58 -16.93
C GLU A 212 -15.88 -11.21 -16.55
N THR A 213 -16.03 -10.91 -15.26
CA THR A 213 -16.59 -9.63 -14.78
C THR A 213 -15.55 -8.52 -14.65
N SER A 214 -14.28 -8.84 -14.43
CA SER A 214 -13.21 -7.83 -14.31
C SER A 214 -12.35 -7.71 -15.57
N LEU A 215 -12.56 -6.63 -16.33
CA LEU A 215 -11.78 -6.31 -17.53
C LEU A 215 -10.27 -6.19 -17.25
N PHE A 216 -9.91 -5.79 -16.03
CA PHE A 216 -8.52 -5.65 -15.57
C PHE A 216 -7.87 -7.02 -15.34
N ILE A 217 -8.55 -7.93 -14.61
CA ILE A 217 -8.06 -9.30 -14.40
C ILE A 217 -7.93 -10.03 -15.75
N LYS A 218 -8.90 -9.83 -16.65
CA LYS A 218 -8.86 -10.38 -18.01
C LYS A 218 -7.65 -9.88 -18.81
N ARG A 219 -7.30 -8.59 -18.71
CA ARG A 219 -6.08 -8.03 -19.31
C ARG A 219 -4.79 -8.60 -18.70
N CYS A 220 -4.73 -8.76 -17.38
CA CYS A 220 -3.57 -9.35 -16.71
C CYS A 220 -3.32 -10.81 -17.16
N LEU A 221 -4.37 -11.62 -17.31
CA LEU A 221 -4.27 -13.00 -17.78
C LEU A 221 -3.89 -13.11 -19.26
N LEU A 222 -4.49 -12.28 -20.14
CA LEU A 222 -4.14 -12.24 -21.56
C LEU A 222 -2.69 -11.85 -21.81
N SER A 223 -2.10 -11.03 -20.92
CA SER A 223 -0.68 -10.67 -20.98
C SER A 223 0.26 -11.83 -20.59
N PHE A 224 -0.28 -12.93 -20.04
CA PHE A 224 0.45 -14.15 -19.70
C PHE A 224 0.33 -15.24 -20.79
N GLU A 225 -0.84 -15.38 -21.44
CA GLU A 225 -1.04 -16.31 -22.57
C GLU A 225 -0.25 -15.92 -23.84
N GLY A 226 0.26 -14.69 -23.91
CA GLY A 226 1.11 -14.21 -25.01
C GLY A 226 2.61 -14.54 -24.89
N LYS A 227 3.01 -15.48 -24.01
CA LYS A 227 4.39 -15.97 -23.87
C LYS A 227 4.50 -17.47 -24.07
#